data_AF-A0A7K6VDN6-F1
#
_entry.id   AF-A0A7K6VDN6-F1
#
_cell.length_a   1.000
_cell.length_b   1.000
_cell.length_c   1.000
_cell.angle_alpha   90.00
_cell.angle_beta   90.00
_cell.angle_gamma   90.00
#
_symmetry.space_group_name_H-M   'P 1'
#
loop_
_entity.id
_entity.type
_entity.pdbx_description
1 polymer ?
#
loop_
_entity_poly.entity_id
_entity_poly.type
_entity_poly.pdbx_seq_one_letter_code
_entity_poly.pdbx_strand_id
1 'polypeptide(L)'
;QSKGKKPLFVQLVLDNIWSLYEAVMKRDKEKIDKIVTSLGLRIGARESRHADPKVHLNAICSQWLPISDAVLSMVCNKIPSPLDITAERVEKLMCVGARTFDSLPPETRELKSAFMKCSSEGTAPVIVFVSKMFPVDAKALPQNKPR
;
A
#
# COMPACT_ATOMS: atom_id res chain seq x y z
N GLN A 1 22.35 -26.31 23.74
CA GLN A 1 23.01 -25.40 22.77
C GLN A 1 22.28 -25.50 21.43
N SER A 2 21.56 -24.46 21.00
CA SER A 2 20.93 -24.37 19.66
C SER A 2 21.85 -23.70 18.63
N LYS A 3 23.17 -23.82 18.78
CA LYS A 3 24.13 -23.22 17.85
C LYS A 3 24.04 -23.93 16.49
N GLY A 4 23.49 -23.26 15.48
CA GLY A 4 23.62 -23.65 14.07
C GLY A 4 22.37 -24.19 13.36
N LYS A 5 21.20 -24.27 14.01
CA LYS A 5 19.96 -24.58 13.26
C LYS A 5 19.48 -23.35 12.51
N LYS A 6 19.41 -23.46 11.19
CA LYS A 6 18.98 -22.39 10.30
C LYS A 6 17.52 -21.99 10.62
N PRO A 7 17.18 -20.70 10.80
CA PRO A 7 15.82 -20.30 11.14
C PRO A 7 14.81 -20.69 10.06
N LEU A 8 13.56 -20.98 10.46
CA LEU A 8 12.50 -21.39 9.53
C LEU A 8 12.29 -20.39 8.40
N PHE A 9 12.33 -19.08 8.70
CA PHE A 9 12.20 -18.04 7.67
C PHE A 9 13.31 -18.12 6.62
N VAL A 10 14.54 -18.45 7.02
CA VAL A 10 15.65 -18.60 6.06
C VAL A 10 15.45 -19.85 5.23
N GLN A 11 15.10 -20.98 5.86
CA GLN A 11 14.89 -22.27 5.18
C GLN A 11 13.70 -22.26 4.21
N LEU A 12 12.60 -21.63 4.60
CA LEU A 12 11.32 -21.72 3.87
C LEU A 12 11.06 -20.53 2.95
N VAL A 13 11.65 -19.36 3.20
CA VAL A 13 11.39 -18.15 2.41
C VAL A 13 12.65 -17.67 1.70
N LEU A 14 13.69 -17.28 2.45
CA LEU A 14 14.87 -16.63 1.85
C LEU A 14 15.65 -17.57 0.93
N ASP A 15 15.80 -18.84 1.28
CA ASP A 15 16.51 -19.83 0.45
C ASP A 15 15.80 -20.07 -0.90
N ASN A 16 14.46 -20.02 -0.92
CA ASN A 16 13.68 -20.16 -2.15
C ASN A 16 13.86 -18.94 -3.05
N ILE A 17 13.78 -17.73 -2.47
CA ILE A 17 14.01 -16.47 -3.21
C ILE A 17 15.46 -16.42 -3.74
N TRP A 18 16.44 -16.82 -2.92
CA TRP A 18 17.84 -16.86 -3.32
C TRP A 18 18.09 -17.87 -4.44
N SER A 19 17.52 -19.07 -4.33
CA SER A 19 17.63 -20.11 -5.35
C SER A 19 17.05 -19.68 -6.70
N LEU A 20 15.94 -18.95 -6.69
CA LEU A 20 15.36 -18.34 -7.90
C LEU A 20 16.31 -17.28 -8.48
N TYR A 21 16.82 -16.37 -7.63
CA TYR A 21 17.72 -15.31 -8.08
C TYR A 21 18.98 -15.89 -8.73
N GLU A 22 19.60 -16.89 -8.10
CA GLU A 22 20.76 -17.57 -8.68
C GLU A 22 20.44 -18.26 -10.00
N ALA A 23 19.30 -18.95 -10.10
CA ALA A 23 18.90 -19.65 -11.32
C ALA A 23 18.74 -18.67 -12.49
N VAL A 24 18.05 -17.55 -12.26
CA VAL A 24 17.83 -16.52 -13.28
C VAL A 24 19.12 -15.80 -13.66
N MET A 25 19.95 -15.42 -12.69
CA MET A 25 21.21 -14.70 -12.95
C MET A 25 22.24 -15.57 -13.68
N LYS A 26 22.30 -16.87 -13.37
CA LYS A 26 23.17 -17.85 -14.07
C LYS A 26 22.57 -18.38 -15.38
N ARG A 27 21.33 -17.97 -15.72
CA ARG A 27 20.57 -18.46 -16.90
C ARG A 27 20.39 -19.98 -16.94
N ASP A 28 20.22 -20.60 -15.77
CA ASP A 28 19.97 -22.03 -15.64
C ASP A 28 18.51 -22.35 -15.99
N LYS A 29 18.26 -22.64 -17.27
CA LYS A 29 16.91 -22.87 -17.81
C LYS A 29 16.20 -24.03 -17.11
N GLU A 30 16.88 -25.14 -16.86
CA GLU A 30 16.27 -26.31 -16.22
C GLU A 30 15.80 -25.99 -14.81
N LYS A 31 16.60 -25.25 -14.03
CA LYS A 31 16.24 -24.84 -12.68
C LYS A 31 15.11 -23.81 -12.68
N ILE A 32 15.13 -22.86 -13.62
CA ILE A 32 14.05 -21.88 -13.79
C ILE A 32 12.73 -22.59 -14.12
N ASP A 33 12.72 -23.50 -15.09
CA ASP A 33 11.51 -24.21 -15.55
C ASP A 33 10.91 -25.08 -14.43
N LYS A 34 11.76 -25.72 -13.61
CA LYS A 34 11.33 -26.42 -12.39
C LYS A 34 10.67 -25.49 -11.38
N ILE A 35 11.25 -24.31 -11.12
CA ILE A 35 10.69 -23.31 -10.19
C ILE A 35 9.36 -22.77 -10.72
N VAL A 36 9.31 -22.35 -11.99
CA VAL A 36 8.11 -21.81 -12.65
C VAL A 36 6.97 -22.83 -12.60
N THR A 37 7.27 -24.10 -12.88
CA THR A 37 6.27 -25.18 -12.85
C THR A 37 5.83 -25.49 -11.41
N SER A 38 6.76 -25.58 -10.46
CA SER A 38 6.45 -25.84 -9.05
C SER A 38 5.61 -24.73 -8.42
N LEU A 39 5.78 -23.49 -8.88
CA LEU A 39 5.02 -22.33 -8.42
C LEU A 39 3.75 -22.08 -9.25
N GLY A 40 3.51 -22.87 -10.31
CA GLY A 40 2.33 -22.73 -11.18
C GLY A 40 2.31 -21.43 -12.00
N LEU A 41 3.47 -20.83 -12.27
CA LEU A 41 3.59 -19.54 -12.95
C LEU A 41 3.52 -19.70 -14.47
N ARG A 42 3.05 -18.67 -15.18
CA ARG A 42 2.96 -18.65 -16.64
C ARG A 42 3.80 -17.51 -17.18
N ILE A 43 5.07 -17.79 -17.47
CA ILE A 43 6.01 -16.79 -17.97
C ILE A 43 5.97 -16.76 -19.50
N GLY A 44 5.80 -15.56 -20.06
CA GLY A 44 5.78 -15.37 -21.51
C GLY A 44 7.15 -15.63 -22.15
N ALA A 45 7.12 -16.06 -23.42
CA ALA A 45 8.33 -16.36 -24.18
C ALA A 45 9.21 -15.12 -24.43
N ARG A 46 8.60 -13.92 -24.47
CA ARG A 46 9.29 -12.65 -24.68
C ARG A 46 10.17 -12.28 -23.49
N GLU A 47 9.61 -12.42 -22.29
CA GLU A 47 10.25 -12.13 -21.01
C GLU A 47 11.34 -13.15 -20.70
N SER A 48 11.08 -14.43 -20.96
CA SER A 48 12.04 -15.52 -20.75
C SER A 48 13.29 -15.40 -21.62
N ARG A 49 13.14 -14.92 -22.86
CA ARG A 49 14.26 -14.75 -23.82
C ARG A 49 14.92 -13.39 -23.74
N HIS A 50 14.49 -12.54 -22.81
CA HIS A 50 15.01 -11.18 -22.71
C HIS A 50 16.52 -11.18 -22.37
N ALA A 51 17.27 -10.24 -22.96
CA ALA A 51 18.70 -10.16 -22.76
C ALA A 51 19.06 -9.77 -21.31
N ASP A 52 18.26 -8.91 -20.68
CA ASP A 52 18.40 -8.56 -19.26
C ASP A 52 17.68 -9.59 -18.36
N PRO A 53 18.41 -10.34 -17.50
CA PRO A 53 17.82 -11.31 -16.57
C PRO A 53 16.88 -10.66 -15.54
N LYS A 54 16.99 -9.35 -15.28
CA LYS A 54 16.08 -8.64 -14.36
C LYS A 54 14.65 -8.60 -14.88
N VAL A 55 14.46 -8.57 -16.20
CA VAL A 55 13.13 -8.61 -16.82
C VAL A 55 12.46 -9.95 -16.55
N HIS A 56 13.20 -11.05 -16.73
CA HIS A 56 12.70 -12.39 -16.45
C HIS A 56 12.43 -12.58 -14.94
N LEU A 57 13.33 -12.10 -14.08
CA LEU A 57 13.13 -12.14 -12.63
C LEU A 57 11.87 -11.35 -12.21
N ASN A 58 11.67 -10.15 -12.78
CA ASN A 58 10.49 -9.33 -12.48
C ASN A 58 9.20 -10.04 -12.93
N ALA A 59 9.19 -10.65 -14.11
CA ALA A 59 8.05 -11.43 -14.59
C ALA A 59 7.70 -12.61 -13.67
N ILE A 60 8.71 -13.32 -13.15
CA ILE A 60 8.50 -14.42 -12.19
C ILE A 60 7.98 -13.88 -10.85
N CYS A 61 8.68 -12.91 -10.26
CA CYS A 61 8.35 -12.40 -8.92
C CYS A 61 7.01 -11.66 -8.87
N SER A 62 6.63 -10.93 -9.93
CA SER A 62 5.35 -10.22 -9.98
C SER A 62 4.14 -11.15 -10.01
N GLN A 63 4.26 -12.33 -10.64
CA GLN A 63 3.22 -13.35 -10.62
C GLN A 63 3.25 -14.18 -9.32
N TRP A 64 4.45 -14.48 -8.81
CA TRP A 64 4.61 -15.32 -7.63
C TRP A 64 4.21 -14.62 -6.33
N LEU A 65 4.62 -13.35 -6.18
CA LEU A 65 4.41 -12.56 -4.96
C LEU A 65 3.82 -11.18 -5.33
N PRO A 66 2.53 -11.11 -5.71
CA PRO A 66 1.89 -9.83 -6.00
C PRO A 66 1.84 -8.93 -4.77
N ILE A 67 2.69 -7.89 -4.77
CA ILE A 67 2.81 -6.95 -3.64
C ILE A 67 1.49 -6.18 -3.41
N SER A 68 0.78 -5.84 -4.49
CA SER A 68 -0.51 -5.14 -4.41
C SER A 68 -1.48 -5.87 -3.51
N ASP A 69 -1.67 -7.17 -3.74
CA ASP A 69 -2.70 -7.95 -3.09
C ASP A 69 -2.33 -8.20 -1.63
N ALA A 70 -1.06 -8.54 -1.38
CA ALA A 70 -0.55 -8.72 -0.03
C ALA A 70 -0.67 -7.45 0.82
N VAL A 71 -0.27 -6.30 0.27
CA VAL A 71 -0.28 -5.02 1.00
C VAL A 71 -1.70 -4.51 1.18
N LEU A 72 -2.53 -4.49 0.12
CA LEU A 72 -3.90 -3.99 0.19
C LEU A 72 -4.76 -4.86 1.11
N SER A 73 -4.61 -6.18 1.07
CA SER A 73 -5.29 -7.08 2.01
C SER A 73 -4.86 -6.80 3.45
N MET A 74 -3.56 -6.62 3.70
CA MET A 74 -3.06 -6.28 5.04
C MET A 74 -3.64 -4.93 5.52
N VAL A 75 -3.67 -3.93 4.64
CA VAL A 75 -4.27 -2.62 4.92
C VAL A 75 -5.74 -2.77 5.32
N CYS A 76 -6.56 -3.48 4.55
CA CYS A 76 -7.96 -3.71 4.88
C CYS A 76 -8.15 -4.47 6.20
N ASN A 77 -7.22 -5.36 6.55
CA ASN A 77 -7.29 -6.17 7.77
C ASN A 77 -6.77 -5.45 9.03
N LYS A 78 -5.86 -4.48 8.88
CA LYS A 78 -5.17 -3.84 10.02
C LYS A 78 -5.57 -2.40 10.23
N ILE A 79 -5.97 -1.69 9.18
CA ILE A 79 -6.44 -0.32 9.28
C ILE A 79 -7.95 -0.37 9.55
N PRO A 80 -8.43 0.22 10.67
CA PRO A 80 -9.85 0.22 10.98
C PRO A 80 -10.63 1.04 9.95
N SER A 81 -11.94 0.76 9.85
CA SER A 81 -12.85 1.55 9.03
C SER A 81 -12.80 3.03 9.46
N PRO A 82 -12.92 3.99 8.53
CA PRO A 82 -13.08 5.40 8.92
C PRO A 82 -14.32 5.64 9.79
N LEU A 83 -15.32 4.76 9.71
CA LEU A 83 -16.52 4.78 10.57
C LEU A 83 -16.20 4.41 12.03
N ASP A 84 -15.09 3.69 12.26
CA ASP A 84 -14.65 3.24 13.59
C ASP A 84 -13.61 4.20 14.20
N ILE A 85 -13.55 5.44 13.71
CA ILE A 85 -12.62 6.44 14.26
C ILE A 85 -12.93 6.71 15.73
N THR A 86 -11.90 6.71 16.58
CA THR A 86 -12.07 6.98 18.00
C THR A 86 -12.27 8.47 18.26
N ALA A 87 -13.05 8.80 19.30
CA ALA A 87 -13.26 10.19 19.72
C ALA A 87 -11.95 10.93 20.00
N GLU A 88 -10.97 10.25 20.62
CA GLU A 88 -9.63 10.79 20.86
C GLU A 88 -8.92 11.17 19.55
N ARG A 89 -9.03 10.35 18.51
CA ARG A 89 -8.41 10.63 17.21
C ARG A 89 -9.10 11.80 16.50
N VAL A 90 -10.42 11.93 16.64
CA VAL A 90 -11.17 13.09 16.14
C VAL A 90 -10.73 14.36 16.84
N GLU A 91 -10.60 14.34 18.17
CA GLU A 91 -10.15 15.51 18.93
C GLU A 91 -8.74 15.94 18.52
N LYS A 92 -7.80 14.98 18.38
CA LYS A 92 -6.45 15.26 17.88
C LYS A 92 -6.43 15.82 16.46
N LEU A 93 -7.36 15.41 15.60
CA LEU A 93 -7.48 15.94 14.24
C LEU A 93 -8.01 17.38 14.24
N MET A 94 -8.99 17.68 15.08
CA MET A 94 -9.60 19.02 15.20
C MET A 94 -8.67 20.01 15.90
N CYS A 95 -7.82 19.53 16.81
CA CYS A 95 -6.92 20.34 17.61
C CYS A 95 -5.52 20.36 17.00
N VAL A 96 -5.23 21.34 16.14
CA VAL A 96 -3.89 21.52 15.57
C VAL A 96 -3.02 22.35 16.52
N GLY A 97 -1.86 21.82 16.90
CA GLY A 97 -0.88 22.48 17.77
C GLY A 97 -1.18 22.28 19.26
N ALA A 98 -0.95 23.31 20.08
CA ALA A 98 -1.10 23.22 21.54
C ALA A 98 -2.53 23.46 22.06
N ARG A 99 -3.53 23.53 21.16
CA ARG A 99 -4.93 23.76 21.54
C ARG A 99 -5.55 22.49 22.09
N THR A 100 -6.38 22.63 23.12
CA THR A 100 -7.21 21.53 23.65
C THR A 100 -8.59 21.58 23.02
N PHE A 101 -9.29 20.45 22.98
CA PHE A 101 -10.64 20.39 22.41
C PHE A 101 -11.62 21.35 23.11
N ASP A 102 -11.50 21.49 24.44
CA ASP A 102 -12.35 22.38 25.24
C ASP A 102 -12.12 23.87 24.94
N SER A 103 -10.97 24.22 24.37
CA SER A 103 -10.66 25.60 23.96
C SER A 103 -11.29 26.00 22.62
N LEU A 104 -11.87 25.05 21.89
CA LEU A 104 -12.52 25.31 20.60
C LEU A 104 -13.90 25.97 20.78
N PRO A 105 -14.33 26.84 19.85
CA PRO A 105 -15.67 27.41 19.85
C PRO A 105 -16.75 26.32 19.93
N PRO A 106 -17.90 26.57 20.61
CA PRO A 106 -19.01 25.61 20.70
C PRO A 106 -19.41 25.02 19.35
N GLU A 107 -19.54 25.85 18.32
CA GLU A 107 -19.94 25.47 16.96
C GLU A 107 -18.92 24.52 16.31
N THR A 108 -17.62 24.69 16.63
CA THR A 108 -16.57 23.79 16.15
C THR A 108 -16.62 22.46 16.89
N ARG A 109 -16.89 22.46 18.20
CA ARG A 109 -17.00 21.22 19.00
C ARG A 109 -18.16 20.34 18.55
N GLU A 110 -19.26 20.93 18.08
CA GLU A 110 -20.41 20.20 17.52
C GLU A 110 -20.03 19.34 16.29
N LEU A 111 -19.02 19.77 15.52
CA LEU A 111 -18.51 19.01 14.36
C LEU A 111 -17.87 17.67 14.74
N LYS A 112 -17.52 17.46 16.02
CA LYS A 112 -17.01 16.16 16.50
C LYS A 112 -18.01 15.04 16.20
N SER A 113 -19.31 15.31 16.33
CA SER A 113 -20.36 14.33 16.02
C SER A 113 -20.38 13.96 14.53
N ALA A 114 -20.16 14.93 13.64
CA ALA A 114 -20.09 14.72 12.20
C ALA A 114 -18.87 13.88 11.80
N PHE A 115 -17.70 14.13 12.42
CA PHE A 115 -16.51 13.29 12.24
C PHE A 115 -16.72 11.85 12.69
N MET A 116 -17.37 11.64 13.84
CA MET A 116 -17.66 10.30 14.36
C MET A 116 -18.68 9.55 13.50
N LYS A 117 -19.71 10.24 12.98
CA LYS A 117 -20.71 9.62 12.09
C LYS A 117 -20.12 9.28 10.72
N CYS A 118 -19.15 10.05 10.25
CA CYS A 118 -18.50 9.91 8.93
C CYS A 118 -19.52 9.65 7.80
N SER A 119 -20.62 10.41 7.81
CA SER A 119 -21.75 10.22 6.87
C SER A 119 -21.49 10.93 5.54
N SER A 120 -21.90 10.27 4.45
CA SER A 120 -21.91 10.81 3.09
C SER A 120 -23.30 11.31 2.64
N GLU A 121 -24.24 11.46 3.58
CA GLU A 121 -25.57 12.03 3.28
C GLU A 121 -25.46 13.47 2.78
N GLY A 122 -26.32 13.88 1.85
CA GLY A 122 -26.30 15.25 1.31
C GLY A 122 -26.64 16.35 2.32
N THR A 123 -27.18 15.98 3.48
CA THR A 123 -27.47 16.87 4.61
C THR A 123 -26.29 16.98 5.59
N ALA A 124 -25.28 16.12 5.48
CA ALA A 124 -24.11 16.16 6.35
C ALA A 124 -23.20 17.34 5.99
N PRO A 125 -22.57 18.00 6.97
CA PRO A 125 -21.63 19.08 6.71
C PRO A 125 -20.38 18.56 6.00
N VAL A 126 -19.91 19.28 4.98
CA VAL A 126 -18.64 18.99 4.31
C VAL A 126 -17.50 19.64 5.11
N ILE A 127 -16.64 18.81 5.68
CA ILE A 127 -15.50 19.25 6.48
C ILE A 127 -14.20 18.94 5.73
N VAL A 128 -13.33 19.93 5.56
CA VAL A 128 -12.06 19.80 4.84
C VAL A 128 -10.88 20.04 5.77
N PHE A 129 -9.92 19.12 5.77
CA PHE A 129 -8.64 19.27 6.47
C PHE A 129 -7.51 19.55 5.47
N VAL A 130 -7.00 20.77 5.46
CA VAL A 130 -5.92 21.20 4.56
C VAL A 130 -4.56 20.93 5.22
N SER A 131 -3.89 19.86 4.80
CA SER A 131 -2.54 19.51 5.29
C SER A 131 -1.42 20.03 4.37
N LYS A 132 -1.65 20.02 3.06
CA LYS A 132 -0.70 20.45 2.03
C LYS A 132 -1.46 20.86 0.77
N MET A 133 -1.04 21.96 0.14
CA MET A 133 -1.55 22.41 -1.16
C MET A 133 -0.48 22.20 -2.23
N PHE A 134 -0.92 21.88 -3.45
CA PHE A 134 -0.04 21.74 -4.61
C PHE A 134 -0.22 22.94 -5.55
N PRO A 135 0.86 23.45 -6.17
CA PRO A 135 0.74 24.50 -7.17
C PRO A 135 0.04 23.95 -8.41
N VAL A 136 -0.89 24.73 -8.96
CA VAL A 136 -1.61 24.42 -10.20
C VAL A 136 -1.48 25.63 -11.12
N ASP A 137 -1.12 25.40 -12.38
CA ASP A 137 -1.10 26.46 -13.39
C ASP A 137 -2.50 27.05 -13.52
N ALA A 138 -2.60 28.39 -13.53
CA ALA A 138 -3.85 29.09 -13.73
C ALA A 138 -4.61 28.61 -14.98
N LYS A 139 -3.91 28.21 -16.06
CA LYS A 139 -4.54 27.67 -17.28
C LYS A 139 -5.29 26.36 -17.06
N ALA A 140 -4.89 25.56 -16.07
CA ALA A 140 -5.52 24.29 -15.74
C ALA A 140 -6.76 24.45 -14.83
N LEU A 141 -7.02 25.67 -14.33
CA LEU A 141 -8.18 25.92 -13.47
C LEU A 141 -9.48 25.74 -14.27
N PRO A 142 -10.53 25.13 -13.68
CA PRO A 142 -11.80 24.89 -14.35
C PRO A 142 -12.40 26.13 -15.02
N GLN A 143 -12.28 27.31 -14.39
CA GLN A 143 -12.77 28.58 -14.96
C GLN A 143 -12.02 29.06 -16.20
N ASN A 144 -10.81 28.55 -16.46
CA ASN A 144 -9.95 28.96 -17.57
C ASN A 144 -9.88 27.91 -18.69
N LYS A 145 -10.66 26.83 -18.59
CA LYS A 145 -10.78 25.84 -19.68
C LYS A 145 -11.43 26.51 -20.89
N PRO A 146 -10.86 26.34 -22.10
CA PRO A 146 -11.53 26.81 -23.32
C PRO A 146 -12.90 26.14 -23.42
N ARG A 147 -13.90 26.96 -23.76
CA ARG A 147 -15.30 26.57 -23.86
C ARG A 147 -15.54 25.66 -25.07
#